data_AF-Q5C498-F1
#
_entry.id   AF-Q5C498-F1
#
_cell.length_a   1.000
_cell.length_b   1.000
_cell.length_c   1.000
_cell.angle_alpha   90.00
_cell.angle_beta   90.00
_cell.angle_gamma   90.00
#
_symmetry.space_group_name_H-M   'P 1'
#
loop_
_entity.id
_entity.type
_entity.pdbx_description
1 polymer ?
#
loop_
_entity_poly.entity_id
_entity_poly.type
_entity_poly.pdbx_seq_one_letter_code
_entity_poly.pdbx_strand_id
1 'polypeptide(L)'
;HSCLKEKIKPLLNPGVRLVDLDNDIVYGTGDTGITMPSVLRHWLTRRCNASHSAILRHIRSTENVASTAALLLARPYLELMAILLGRYRSALQHNEACSSVNPISIPSSDDSGSIRKFDQPRIGGWHFDRASFVVSCGRELQPYLTELLNSQMVVQFLESRVAVLNSDLAMIPPDDFEDIIDHVSIPKRSGGLNDLLNFGRSEFDKITRKLTRKSEKLSQKIIQSS
;
A
#
# COMPACT_ATOMS: atom_id res chain seq x y z
N HIS A 1 17.87 27.76 24.29
CA HIS A 1 17.42 26.52 23.60
C HIS A 1 18.30 25.30 23.86
N SER A 2 19.62 25.39 24.09
CA SER A 2 20.49 24.20 24.30
C SER A 2 20.25 23.42 25.61
N CYS A 3 19.78 24.07 26.68
CA CYS A 3 19.62 23.44 28.00
C CYS A 3 18.48 22.40 28.09
N LEU A 4 17.46 22.48 27.23
CA LEU A 4 16.36 21.49 27.20
C LEU A 4 16.77 20.19 26.50
N LYS A 5 17.58 20.31 25.43
CA LYS A 5 18.04 19.17 24.62
C LYS A 5 18.94 18.22 25.40
N GLU A 6 19.85 18.74 26.24
CA GLU A 6 20.71 17.90 27.08
C GLU A 6 19.96 17.22 28.23
N LYS A 7 18.88 17.85 28.72
CA LYS A 7 18.00 17.25 29.75
C LYS A 7 17.06 16.17 29.19
N ILE A 8 16.67 16.24 27.92
CA ILE A 8 15.74 15.30 27.29
C ILE A 8 16.42 14.02 26.80
N LYS A 9 17.67 14.10 26.32
CA LYS A 9 18.46 12.93 25.86
C LYS A 9 18.48 11.73 26.84
N PRO A 10 18.74 11.91 28.15
CA PRO A 10 18.71 10.82 29.12
C PRO A 10 17.30 10.35 29.50
N LEU A 11 16.25 11.09 29.10
CA LEU A 11 14.84 10.77 29.37
C LEU A 11 14.13 10.15 28.16
N LEU A 12 14.86 9.80 27.09
CA LEU A 12 14.27 9.16 25.93
C LEU A 12 13.81 7.75 26.31
N ASN A 13 12.52 7.64 26.61
CA ASN A 13 11.84 6.37 26.81
C ASN A 13 12.06 5.46 25.60
N PRO A 14 12.22 4.13 25.79
CA PRO A 14 12.30 3.17 24.70
C PRO A 14 11.16 3.39 23.70
N GLY A 15 11.50 3.45 22.41
CA GLY A 15 10.52 3.69 21.34
C GLY A 15 10.23 5.16 21.03
N VAL A 16 10.78 6.12 21.77
CA VAL A 16 10.73 7.55 21.42
C VAL A 16 11.88 7.91 20.49
N ARG A 17 11.56 8.55 19.36
CA ARG A 17 12.54 9.15 18.45
C ARG A 17 12.46 10.66 18.52
N LEU A 18 13.61 11.30 18.78
CA LEU A 18 13.74 12.75 18.80
C LEU A 18 14.54 13.18 17.58
N VAL A 19 13.93 14.00 16.73
CA VAL A 19 14.60 14.62 15.59
C VAL A 19 15.00 16.04 15.98
N ASP A 20 16.29 16.29 15.99
CA ASP A 20 16.84 17.62 16.16
C ASP A 20 17.09 18.24 14.78
N LEU A 21 16.21 19.15 14.41
CA LEU A 21 16.22 19.84 13.11
C LEU A 21 17.36 20.84 12.98
N ASP A 22 17.90 21.37 14.09
CA ASP A 22 18.96 22.38 14.06
C ASP A 22 20.31 21.77 13.65
N ASN A 23 20.55 20.52 14.05
CA ASN A 23 21.81 19.81 13.79
C ASN A 23 21.65 18.64 12.81
N ASP A 24 20.43 18.40 12.33
CA ASP A 24 20.07 17.25 11.49
C ASP A 24 20.44 15.89 12.13
N ILE A 25 20.16 15.76 13.44
CA ILE A 25 20.48 14.56 14.22
C ILE A 25 19.19 13.88 14.69
N VAL A 26 19.10 12.57 14.45
CA VAL A 26 18.03 11.73 15.01
C VAL A 26 18.56 10.97 16.22
N TYR A 27 17.97 11.20 17.38
CA TYR A 27 18.21 10.44 18.60
C TYR A 27 17.11 9.40 18.78
N GLY A 28 17.47 8.19 19.20
CA GLY A 28 16.53 7.14 19.54
C GLY A 28 17.14 6.12 20.49
N THR A 29 16.32 5.57 21.37
CA THR A 29 16.70 4.52 22.32
C THR A 29 15.89 3.26 22.01
N GLY A 30 16.59 2.14 21.78
CA GLY A 30 15.98 0.82 21.57
C GLY A 30 16.28 0.17 20.23
N ASP A 31 15.89 -1.10 20.12
CA ASP A 31 15.95 -1.90 18.90
C ASP A 31 15.12 -1.18 17.84
N THR A 32 15.77 -0.71 16.77
CA THR A 32 15.03 -0.29 15.60
C THR A 32 14.33 -1.54 15.11
N GLY A 33 13.00 -1.64 15.26
CA GLY A 33 12.20 -2.73 14.69
C GLY A 33 12.49 -2.97 13.21
N ILE A 34 11.70 -3.77 12.50
CA ILE A 34 12.06 -4.17 11.14
C ILE A 34 12.25 -2.93 10.27
N THR A 35 13.51 -2.68 9.89
CA THR A 35 13.86 -1.50 9.12
C THR A 35 13.52 -1.71 7.66
N MET A 36 13.12 -0.64 6.97
CA MET A 36 12.89 -0.68 5.53
C MET A 36 14.14 -1.26 4.85
N PRO A 37 14.00 -2.23 3.92
CA PRO A 37 15.14 -2.84 3.25
C PRO A 37 16.09 -1.80 2.66
N SER A 38 17.39 -2.03 2.81
CA SER A 38 18.43 -1.08 2.39
C SER A 38 18.26 -0.62 0.95
N VAL A 39 17.85 -1.52 0.07
CA VAL A 39 17.54 -1.25 -1.34
C VAL A 39 16.45 -0.18 -1.50
N LEU A 40 15.32 -0.29 -0.80
CA LEU A 40 14.25 0.70 -0.85
C LEU A 40 14.70 2.03 -0.24
N ARG A 41 15.51 1.99 0.84
CA ARG A 41 16.09 3.22 1.41
C ARG A 41 16.96 3.95 0.41
N HIS A 42 17.88 3.25 -0.26
CA HIS A 42 18.76 3.85 -1.28
C HIS A 42 17.96 4.38 -2.48
N TRP A 43 16.93 3.65 -2.92
CA TRP A 43 16.04 4.11 -3.98
C TRP A 43 15.33 5.41 -3.57
N LEU A 44 14.75 5.46 -2.37
CA LEU A 44 14.06 6.65 -1.85
C LEU A 44 15.01 7.84 -1.76
N THR A 45 16.20 7.66 -1.17
CA THR A 45 17.21 8.74 -1.07
C THR A 45 17.56 9.30 -2.45
N ARG A 46 17.78 8.43 -3.45
CA ARG A 46 18.06 8.88 -4.82
C ARG A 46 16.88 9.66 -5.43
N ARG A 47 15.65 9.19 -5.23
CA ARG A 47 14.44 9.88 -5.73
C ARG A 47 14.23 11.24 -5.04
N CYS A 48 14.42 11.32 -3.73
CA CYS A 48 14.35 12.57 -2.98
C CYS A 48 15.42 13.57 -3.46
N ASN A 49 16.66 13.15 -3.67
CA ASN A 49 17.72 14.01 -4.18
C ASN A 49 17.44 14.52 -5.61
N ALA A 50 16.90 13.66 -6.48
CA ALA A 50 16.50 14.05 -7.83
C ALA A 50 15.34 15.05 -7.82
N SER A 51 14.35 14.84 -6.96
CA SER A 51 13.22 15.76 -6.74
C SER A 51 13.70 17.11 -6.23
N HIS A 52 14.56 17.11 -5.18
CA HIS A 52 15.16 18.33 -4.66
C HIS A 52 15.91 19.12 -5.74
N SER A 53 16.71 18.42 -6.55
CA SER A 53 17.43 19.03 -7.68
C SER A 53 16.47 19.59 -8.75
N ALA A 54 15.29 19.01 -8.94
CA ALA A 54 14.26 19.52 -9.86
C ALA A 54 13.59 20.77 -9.29
N ILE A 55 13.28 20.78 -7.99
CA ILE A 55 12.71 21.93 -7.28
C ILE A 55 13.65 23.13 -7.38
N LEU A 56 14.95 22.94 -7.07
CA LEU A 56 15.94 24.01 -7.17
C LEU A 56 16.08 24.57 -8.59
N ARG A 57 15.86 23.75 -9.62
CA ARG A 57 15.83 24.19 -11.02
C ARG A 57 14.56 24.99 -11.34
N HIS A 58 13.40 24.56 -10.85
CA HIS A 58 12.12 25.25 -11.08
C HIS A 58 12.00 26.59 -10.34
N ILE A 59 12.53 26.70 -9.13
CA ILE A 59 12.57 27.97 -8.37
C ILE A 59 13.26 29.08 -9.19
N ARG A 60 14.23 28.71 -10.03
CA ARG A 60 14.99 29.67 -10.86
C ARG A 60 14.25 30.08 -12.15
N SER A 61 13.07 29.51 -12.45
CA SER A 61 12.50 29.54 -13.80
C SER A 61 11.07 30.10 -13.94
N THR A 62 10.24 30.12 -12.89
CA THR A 62 8.79 30.42 -13.03
C THR A 62 8.17 30.97 -11.74
N GLU A 63 7.07 31.74 -11.82
CA GLU A 63 6.35 32.30 -10.65
C GLU A 63 5.44 31.31 -9.90
N ASN A 64 4.99 30.19 -10.50
CA ASN A 64 4.13 29.20 -9.83
C ASN A 64 4.94 28.10 -9.09
N VAL A 65 5.91 28.54 -8.29
CA VAL A 65 6.93 27.70 -7.65
C VAL A 65 6.33 26.73 -6.63
N ALA A 66 5.39 27.20 -5.81
CA ALA A 66 4.98 26.49 -4.60
C ALA A 66 4.21 25.19 -4.89
N SER A 67 3.26 25.22 -5.83
CA SER A 67 2.43 24.07 -6.19
C SER A 67 3.26 22.93 -6.81
N THR A 68 4.16 23.30 -7.73
CA THR A 68 5.04 22.34 -8.42
C THR A 68 6.11 21.80 -7.48
N ALA A 69 6.64 22.63 -6.58
CA ALA A 69 7.57 22.19 -5.56
C ALA A 69 6.92 21.20 -4.58
N ALA A 70 5.70 21.48 -4.11
CA ALA A 70 4.97 20.58 -3.22
C ALA A 70 4.72 19.21 -3.87
N LEU A 71 4.30 19.18 -5.14
CA LEU A 71 4.12 17.94 -5.89
C LEU A 71 5.42 17.15 -6.00
N LEU A 72 6.53 17.82 -6.34
CA LEU A 72 7.84 17.18 -6.45
C LEU A 72 8.31 16.62 -5.09
N LEU A 73 8.07 17.33 -3.99
CA LEU A 73 8.43 16.85 -2.64
C LEU A 73 7.64 15.60 -2.25
N ALA A 74 6.33 15.57 -2.51
CA ALA A 74 5.47 14.45 -2.13
C ALA A 74 5.70 13.20 -3.00
N ARG A 75 6.02 13.38 -4.28
CA ARG A 75 6.05 12.31 -5.28
C ARG A 75 6.94 11.10 -4.92
N PRO A 76 8.19 11.23 -4.45
CA PRO A 76 9.01 10.09 -4.05
C PRO A 76 8.37 9.23 -2.96
N TYR A 77 7.68 9.84 -2.00
CA TYR A 77 7.01 9.13 -0.92
C TYR A 77 5.74 8.44 -1.40
N LEU A 78 4.99 9.09 -2.29
CA LEU A 78 3.79 8.51 -2.87
C LEU A 78 4.13 7.31 -3.78
N GLU A 79 5.19 7.42 -4.58
CA GLU A 79 5.76 6.30 -5.36
C GLU A 79 6.25 5.16 -4.45
N LEU A 80 6.90 5.47 -3.32
CA LEU A 80 7.30 4.46 -2.34
C LEU A 80 6.08 3.72 -1.77
N MET A 81 5.03 4.45 -1.38
CA MET A 81 3.81 3.83 -0.86
C MET A 81 3.18 2.93 -1.92
N ALA A 82 3.18 3.34 -3.20
CA ALA A 82 2.66 2.51 -4.28
C ALA A 82 3.51 1.24 -4.50
N ILE A 83 4.84 1.32 -4.34
CA ILE A 83 5.72 0.14 -4.35
C ILE A 83 5.37 -0.82 -3.20
N LEU A 84 5.18 -0.28 -1.99
CA LEU A 84 4.95 -1.09 -0.79
C LEU A 84 3.54 -1.68 -0.74
N LEU A 85 2.52 -0.90 -1.07
CA LEU A 85 1.11 -1.21 -0.82
C LEU A 85 0.31 -1.43 -2.10
N GLY A 86 0.76 -0.99 -3.28
CA GLY A 86 -0.03 -1.01 -4.51
C GLY A 86 -0.54 -2.39 -4.93
N ARG A 87 0.13 -3.46 -4.48
CA ARG A 87 -0.29 -4.85 -4.71
C ARG A 87 -1.49 -5.29 -3.88
N TYR A 88 -2.00 -4.43 -3.00
CA TYR A 88 -3.21 -4.72 -2.23
C TYR A 88 -4.38 -5.08 -3.15
N ARG A 89 -4.46 -4.46 -4.34
CA ARG A 89 -5.45 -4.76 -5.39
C ARG A 89 -5.51 -6.26 -5.73
N SER A 90 -4.37 -6.93 -5.82
CA SER A 90 -4.29 -8.36 -6.15
C SER A 90 -4.58 -9.29 -4.96
N ALA A 91 -4.54 -8.75 -3.74
CA ALA A 91 -4.85 -9.46 -2.51
C ALA A 91 -6.31 -9.26 -2.07
N LEU A 92 -7.06 -8.40 -2.75
CA LEU A 92 -8.51 -8.29 -2.58
C LEU A 92 -9.18 -9.49 -3.23
N GLN A 93 -9.93 -10.24 -2.42
CA GLN A 93 -10.62 -11.45 -2.84
C GLN A 93 -12.12 -11.28 -2.63
N HIS A 94 -12.89 -11.61 -3.66
CA HIS A 94 -14.34 -11.70 -3.56
C HIS A 94 -14.72 -13.14 -3.21
N ASN A 95 -15.37 -13.32 -2.07
CA ASN A 95 -15.84 -14.65 -1.67
C ASN A 95 -17.20 -14.90 -2.33
N GLU A 96 -17.18 -15.49 -3.53
CA GLU A 96 -18.40 -15.92 -4.21
C GLU A 96 -19.11 -17.00 -3.36
N ALA A 97 -20.41 -16.84 -3.12
CA ALA A 97 -21.23 -17.89 -2.53
C ALA A 97 -21.23 -19.09 -3.47
N CYS A 98 -20.40 -20.10 -3.20
CA CYS A 98 -20.42 -21.31 -3.99
C CYS A 98 -21.75 -22.03 -3.73
N SER A 99 -22.56 -22.23 -4.78
CA SER A 99 -23.83 -22.96 -4.76
C SER A 99 -23.66 -24.48 -4.53
N SER A 100 -22.50 -24.92 -4.05
CA SER A 100 -22.26 -26.30 -3.63
C SER A 100 -22.38 -26.39 -2.13
N VAL A 101 -23.46 -27.02 -1.68
CA VAL A 101 -23.74 -27.44 -0.31
C VAL A 101 -22.48 -28.04 0.33
N ASN A 102 -21.85 -27.27 1.22
CA ASN A 102 -21.02 -27.77 2.30
C ASN A 102 -21.43 -26.96 3.53
N PRO A 103 -21.93 -27.59 4.61
CA PRO A 103 -22.28 -26.87 5.82
C PRO A 103 -20.97 -26.43 6.49
N ILE A 104 -20.51 -25.22 6.16
CA ILE A 104 -19.49 -24.55 6.96
C ILE A 104 -20.18 -24.21 8.28
N SER A 105 -19.64 -24.76 9.36
CA SER A 105 -20.05 -24.51 10.73
C SER A 105 -20.29 -23.02 10.95
N ILE A 106 -21.54 -22.65 11.20
CA ILE A 106 -21.93 -21.32 11.65
C ILE A 106 -21.14 -21.08 12.95
N PRO A 107 -20.23 -20.08 13.03
CA PRO A 107 -19.74 -19.67 14.33
C PRO A 107 -20.96 -19.12 15.06
N SER A 108 -21.27 -19.76 16.19
CA SER A 108 -22.30 -19.39 17.12
C SER A 108 -22.33 -17.88 17.35
N SER A 109 -23.55 -17.35 17.38
CA SER A 109 -23.91 -16.02 17.83
C SER A 109 -23.19 -15.66 19.13
N ASP A 110 -22.19 -14.80 19.02
CA ASP A 110 -21.79 -13.90 20.10
C ASP A 110 -22.14 -12.48 19.68
N ASP A 111 -23.32 -12.06 20.14
CA ASP A 111 -23.69 -10.65 20.32
C ASP A 111 -22.74 -10.04 21.36
N SER A 112 -21.63 -9.51 20.87
CA SER A 112 -20.89 -8.46 21.55
C SER A 112 -20.38 -7.52 20.45
N GLY A 113 -20.42 -6.21 20.69
CA GLY A 113 -20.10 -5.13 19.73
C GLY A 113 -18.65 -5.12 19.22
N SER A 114 -18.18 -6.23 18.70
CA SER A 114 -16.89 -6.44 18.07
C SER A 114 -16.95 -5.87 16.66
N ILE A 115 -16.24 -4.77 16.45
CA ILE A 115 -15.92 -4.24 15.13
C ILE A 115 -15.33 -5.39 14.31
N ARG A 116 -16.13 -5.91 13.36
CA ARG A 116 -15.81 -7.09 12.57
C ARG A 116 -14.65 -6.78 11.62
N LYS A 117 -13.55 -7.54 11.69
CA LYS A 117 -12.31 -7.31 10.93
C LYS A 117 -12.53 -7.39 9.40
N PHE A 118 -11.87 -6.52 8.64
CA PHE A 118 -11.96 -6.40 7.18
C PHE A 118 -11.21 -7.51 6.41
N ASP A 119 -10.29 -8.19 7.10
CA ASP A 119 -9.45 -9.28 6.62
C ASP A 119 -10.20 -10.62 6.63
N GLN A 120 -11.39 -10.68 7.26
CA GLN A 120 -12.16 -11.92 7.38
C GLN A 120 -13.10 -12.11 6.17
N PRO A 121 -13.06 -13.29 5.52
CA PRO A 121 -13.94 -13.58 4.39
C PRO A 121 -15.42 -13.52 4.79
N ARG A 122 -16.24 -12.83 3.99
CA ARG A 122 -17.71 -12.78 4.15
C ARG A 122 -18.36 -13.31 2.88
N ILE A 123 -19.43 -14.10 3.01
CA ILE A 123 -20.16 -14.62 1.85
C ILE A 123 -20.68 -13.44 1.01
N GLY A 124 -20.35 -13.40 -0.28
CA GLY A 124 -20.79 -12.36 -1.20
C GLY A 124 -20.08 -11.00 -1.02
N GLY A 125 -18.93 -10.95 -0.34
CA GLY A 125 -18.20 -9.72 -0.09
C GLY A 125 -16.72 -9.78 -0.46
N TRP A 126 -16.15 -8.61 -0.70
CA TRP A 126 -14.71 -8.39 -0.80
C TRP A 126 -14.06 -8.41 0.57
N HIS A 127 -12.87 -9.02 0.66
CA HIS A 127 -12.01 -8.97 1.84
C HIS A 127 -10.55 -8.88 1.40
N PHE A 128 -9.68 -8.45 2.33
CA PHE A 128 -8.24 -8.37 2.08
C PHE A 128 -7.53 -9.62 2.62
N ASP A 129 -6.93 -10.41 1.73
CA ASP A 129 -6.10 -11.55 2.11
C ASP A 129 -4.66 -11.10 2.43
N ARG A 130 -4.42 -10.88 3.72
CA ARG A 130 -3.11 -10.48 4.25
C ARG A 130 -1.99 -11.47 3.89
N ALA A 131 -2.26 -12.77 3.92
CA ALA A 131 -1.23 -13.79 3.68
C ALA A 131 -0.83 -13.80 2.20
N SER A 132 -1.83 -13.77 1.30
CA SER A 132 -1.59 -13.66 -0.14
C SER A 132 -0.81 -12.38 -0.48
N PHE A 133 -1.18 -11.23 0.12
CA PHE A 133 -0.46 -9.98 -0.07
C PHE A 133 1.03 -10.11 0.27
N VAL A 134 1.35 -10.53 1.51
CA VAL A 134 2.74 -10.63 1.99
C VAL A 134 3.55 -11.61 1.13
N VAL A 135 3.01 -12.79 0.82
CA VAL A 135 3.69 -13.79 -0.01
C VAL A 135 4.00 -13.22 -1.40
N SER A 136 3.08 -12.45 -1.96
CA SER A 136 3.20 -11.93 -3.31
C SER A 136 4.37 -10.93 -3.46
N CYS A 137 4.68 -10.14 -2.43
CA CYS A 137 5.61 -8.99 -2.49
C CYS A 137 7.11 -9.35 -2.44
N GLY A 138 7.48 -10.63 -2.47
CA GLY A 138 8.87 -11.08 -2.50
C GLY A 138 9.51 -11.21 -1.11
N ARG A 139 10.37 -12.24 -0.93
CA ARG A 139 10.87 -12.68 0.38
C ARG A 139 11.60 -11.59 1.18
N GLU A 140 12.33 -10.70 0.49
CA GLU A 140 13.09 -9.62 1.14
C GLU A 140 12.19 -8.56 1.79
N LEU A 141 10.99 -8.34 1.24
CA LEU A 141 10.03 -7.37 1.77
C LEU A 141 9.08 -7.96 2.80
N GLN A 142 8.90 -9.28 2.83
CA GLN A 142 7.97 -9.96 3.74
C GLN A 142 8.07 -9.54 5.21
N PRO A 143 9.26 -9.53 5.86
CA PRO A 143 9.35 -9.15 7.26
C PRO A 143 8.90 -7.71 7.47
N TYR A 144 9.33 -6.79 6.59
CA TYR A 144 8.98 -5.38 6.68
C TYR A 144 7.49 -5.13 6.43
N LEU A 145 6.90 -5.79 5.43
CA LEU A 145 5.47 -5.68 5.13
C LEU A 145 4.61 -6.30 6.23
N THR A 146 5.06 -7.40 6.84
CA THR A 146 4.34 -8.04 7.95
C THR A 146 4.21 -7.07 9.14
N GLU A 147 5.27 -6.35 9.47
CA GLU A 147 5.23 -5.30 10.50
C GLU A 147 4.44 -4.07 10.03
N LEU A 148 4.63 -3.63 8.78
CA LEU A 148 3.91 -2.48 8.23
C LEU A 148 2.39 -2.67 8.27
N LEU A 149 1.90 -3.88 8.01
CA LEU A 149 0.48 -4.22 8.07
C LEU A 149 -0.07 -4.29 9.51
N ASN A 150 0.77 -4.17 10.54
CA ASN A 150 0.33 -3.95 11.93
C ASN A 150 0.16 -2.46 12.25
N SER A 151 0.57 -1.55 11.35
CA SER A 151 0.36 -0.12 11.52
C SER A 151 -1.12 0.23 11.41
N GLN A 152 -1.63 0.96 12.40
CA GLN A 152 -3.01 1.43 12.42
C GLN A 152 -3.38 2.23 11.15
N MET A 153 -2.46 3.05 10.63
CA MET A 153 -2.70 3.83 9.41
C MET A 153 -2.89 2.93 8.18
N VAL A 154 -2.09 1.87 8.06
CA VAL A 154 -2.15 0.94 6.92
C VAL A 154 -3.40 0.07 7.02
N VAL A 155 -3.75 -0.36 8.23
CA VAL A 155 -5.01 -1.06 8.51
C VAL A 155 -6.19 -0.20 8.08
N GLN A 156 -6.27 1.06 8.52
CA GLN A 156 -7.37 1.97 8.15
C GLN A 156 -7.43 2.24 6.65
N PHE A 157 -6.28 2.37 5.98
CA PHE A 157 -6.22 2.50 4.53
C PHE A 157 -6.89 1.28 3.85
N LEU A 158 -6.48 0.07 4.19
CA LEU A 158 -7.03 -1.15 3.59
C LEU A 158 -8.51 -1.36 3.94
N GLU A 159 -8.89 -1.12 5.20
CA GLU A 159 -10.27 -1.14 5.68
C GLU A 159 -11.16 -0.22 4.85
N SER A 160 -10.71 1.00 4.59
CA SER A 160 -11.46 1.98 3.82
C SER A 160 -11.70 1.50 2.38
N ARG A 161 -10.70 0.89 1.73
CA ARG A 161 -10.84 0.36 0.37
C ARG A 161 -11.79 -0.83 0.31
N VAL A 162 -11.71 -1.74 1.27
CA VAL A 162 -12.61 -2.89 1.38
C VAL A 162 -14.04 -2.44 1.69
N ALA A 163 -14.22 -1.45 2.56
CA ALA A 163 -15.52 -0.89 2.88
C ALA A 163 -16.19 -0.27 1.65
N VAL A 164 -15.44 0.50 0.86
CA VAL A 164 -15.95 1.10 -0.39
C VAL A 164 -16.33 0.03 -1.42
N LEU A 165 -15.52 -1.03 -1.56
CA LEU A 165 -15.84 -2.14 -2.48
C LEU A 165 -17.08 -2.95 -2.07
N ASN A 166 -17.37 -3.01 -0.78
CA ASN A 166 -18.58 -3.65 -0.26
C ASN A 166 -19.78 -2.69 -0.13
N SER A 167 -19.61 -1.42 -0.50
CA SER A 167 -20.69 -0.44 -0.57
C SER A 167 -21.38 -0.49 -1.93
N ASP A 168 -22.48 0.26 -2.07
CA ASP A 168 -23.20 0.42 -3.35
C ASP A 168 -22.32 0.96 -4.48
N LEU A 169 -21.21 1.63 -4.16
CA LEU A 169 -20.26 2.12 -5.14
C LEU A 169 -19.54 0.97 -5.86
N ALA A 170 -19.25 -0.14 -5.14
CA ALA A 170 -18.60 -1.35 -5.65
C ALA A 170 -17.30 -1.15 -6.46
N MET A 171 -16.65 0.02 -6.33
CA MET A 171 -15.41 0.38 -7.04
C MET A 171 -14.56 1.32 -6.20
N ILE A 172 -13.23 1.18 -6.29
CA ILE A 172 -12.29 2.08 -5.63
C ILE A 172 -12.21 3.38 -6.45
N PRO A 173 -12.49 4.56 -5.86
CA PRO A 173 -12.41 5.82 -6.57
C PRO A 173 -10.96 6.16 -6.94
N PRO A 174 -10.74 6.88 -8.05
CA PRO A 174 -9.41 7.36 -8.42
C PRO A 174 -8.92 8.41 -7.41
N ASP A 175 -7.64 8.35 -7.08
CA ASP A 175 -6.91 9.36 -6.32
C ASP A 175 -5.41 9.32 -6.71
N ASP A 176 -4.62 10.28 -6.21
CA ASP A 176 -3.20 10.39 -6.57
C ASP A 176 -2.41 9.09 -6.30
N PHE A 177 -2.82 8.31 -5.29
CA PHE A 177 -2.21 7.03 -4.98
C PHE A 177 -2.59 5.97 -6.02
N GLU A 178 -3.88 5.83 -6.34
CA GLU A 178 -4.35 4.90 -7.36
C GLU A 178 -3.76 5.21 -8.75
N ASP A 179 -3.62 6.49 -9.10
CA ASP A 179 -2.99 6.93 -10.34
C ASP A 179 -1.50 6.53 -10.37
N ILE A 180 -0.80 6.71 -9.26
CA ILE A 180 0.62 6.38 -9.18
C ILE A 180 0.87 4.89 -9.26
N ILE A 181 -0.01 4.02 -8.73
CA ILE A 181 0.12 2.56 -8.89
C ILE A 181 0.33 2.16 -10.36
N ASP A 182 -0.40 2.80 -11.28
CA ASP A 182 -0.34 2.48 -12.71
C ASP A 182 0.89 3.08 -13.41
N HIS A 183 1.50 4.10 -12.80
CA HIS A 183 2.58 4.91 -13.37
C HIS A 183 3.96 4.68 -12.74
N VAL A 184 4.08 3.98 -11.60
CA VAL A 184 5.39 3.63 -11.03
C VAL A 184 6.14 2.73 -12.03
N SER A 185 6.95 3.39 -12.86
CA SER A 185 7.80 2.78 -13.87
C SER A 185 9.05 2.29 -13.18
N ILE A 186 9.18 0.98 -13.09
CA ILE A 186 10.36 0.38 -12.50
C ILE A 186 11.41 0.18 -13.59
N PRO A 187 12.67 0.58 -13.35
CA PRO A 187 13.70 0.50 -14.38
C PRO A 187 13.84 -0.94 -14.90
N LYS A 188 13.86 -1.12 -16.22
CA LYS A 188 14.20 -2.40 -16.86
C LYS A 188 15.71 -2.44 -17.12
N ARG A 189 16.51 -2.94 -16.15
CA ARG A 189 17.83 -3.63 -16.25
C ARG A 189 18.52 -3.45 -14.87
N SER A 190 18.98 -4.44 -14.12
CA SER A 190 19.52 -5.79 -14.35
C SER A 190 19.37 -6.61 -13.06
N GLY A 191 18.96 -7.89 -13.18
CA GLY A 191 19.10 -8.98 -12.20
C GLY A 191 18.79 -8.71 -10.72
N GLY A 192 17.64 -9.18 -10.24
CA GLY A 192 17.26 -9.24 -8.82
C GLY A 192 16.31 -8.12 -8.38
N LEU A 193 16.73 -6.86 -8.52
CA LEU A 193 15.94 -5.68 -8.14
C LEU A 193 14.73 -5.43 -9.06
N ASN A 194 14.88 -5.82 -10.32
CA ASN A 194 13.83 -5.68 -11.33
C ASN A 194 12.62 -6.56 -11.03
N ASP A 195 12.77 -7.72 -10.40
CA ASP A 195 11.59 -8.57 -10.17
C ASP A 195 10.75 -7.91 -9.08
N LEU A 196 11.33 -7.64 -7.91
CA LEU A 196 10.68 -6.95 -6.78
C LEU A 196 9.94 -5.67 -7.16
N LEU A 197 10.49 -4.93 -8.11
CA LEU A 197 9.91 -3.68 -8.56
C LEU A 197 8.97 -3.88 -9.78
N ASN A 198 9.20 -4.78 -10.74
CA ASN A 198 8.32 -4.89 -11.94
C ASN A 198 6.92 -5.50 -11.69
N PHE A 199 6.53 -5.79 -10.45
CA PHE A 199 5.33 -6.56 -10.12
C PHE A 199 3.99 -5.80 -10.11
N GLY A 200 3.96 -4.48 -10.33
CA GLY A 200 2.72 -3.68 -10.32
C GLY A 200 1.80 -3.84 -11.54
N ARG A 201 2.23 -4.49 -12.62
CA ARG A 201 1.53 -4.44 -13.92
C ARG A 201 0.76 -5.70 -14.35
N SER A 202 0.97 -6.89 -13.76
CA SER A 202 0.55 -8.13 -14.45
C SER A 202 -0.81 -8.72 -14.08
N GLU A 203 -1.48 -8.29 -13.00
CA GLU A 203 -2.63 -9.04 -12.47
C GLU A 203 -3.99 -8.34 -12.55
N PHE A 204 -4.07 -7.01 -12.66
CA PHE A 204 -5.37 -6.34 -12.83
C PHE A 204 -5.98 -6.62 -14.21
N ASP A 205 -5.14 -6.57 -15.25
CA ASP A 205 -5.51 -6.88 -16.63
C ASP A 205 -5.95 -8.34 -16.85
N LYS A 206 -5.59 -9.27 -15.97
CA LYS A 206 -6.06 -10.66 -16.05
C LYS A 206 -7.39 -10.86 -15.33
N ILE A 207 -7.63 -10.12 -14.25
CA ILE A 207 -8.90 -10.18 -13.49
C ILE A 207 -10.01 -9.47 -14.29
N THR A 208 -9.75 -8.29 -14.86
CA THR A 208 -10.72 -7.59 -15.73
C THR A 208 -10.97 -8.36 -17.03
N ARG A 209 -9.94 -8.99 -17.65
CA ARG A 209 -10.13 -9.86 -18.83
C ARG A 209 -10.84 -11.19 -18.52
N LYS A 210 -10.68 -11.74 -17.31
CA LYS A 210 -11.45 -12.94 -16.89
C LYS A 210 -12.90 -12.59 -16.59
N LEU A 211 -13.18 -11.46 -15.97
CA LEU A 211 -14.55 -10.99 -15.68
C LEU A 211 -15.31 -10.61 -16.96
N THR A 212 -14.67 -9.90 -17.90
CA THR A 212 -15.27 -9.59 -19.21
C THR A 212 -15.50 -10.85 -20.06
N ARG A 213 -14.55 -11.81 -20.10
CA ARG A 213 -14.76 -13.09 -20.81
C ARG A 213 -15.85 -13.97 -20.18
N LYS A 214 -16.07 -13.91 -18.86
CA LYS A 214 -17.17 -14.64 -18.19
C LYS A 214 -18.53 -14.01 -18.54
N SER A 215 -18.58 -12.67 -18.59
CA SER A 215 -19.77 -11.89 -19.00
C SER A 215 -20.16 -12.09 -20.47
N GLU A 216 -19.19 -12.08 -21.38
CA GLU A 216 -19.42 -12.34 -22.81
C GLU A 216 -19.90 -13.77 -23.08
N LYS A 217 -19.35 -14.76 -22.36
CA LYS A 217 -19.80 -16.16 -22.45
C LYS A 217 -21.19 -16.38 -21.88
N LEU A 218 -21.61 -15.63 -20.85
CA LEU A 218 -22.98 -15.69 -20.33
C LEU A 218 -23.97 -15.05 -21.31
N SER A 219 -23.60 -13.92 -21.90
CA SER A 219 -24.45 -13.20 -22.86
C SER A 219 -24.68 -13.99 -24.16
N GLN A 220 -23.65 -14.70 -24.65
CA GLN A 220 -23.79 -15.57 -25.83
C GLN A 220 -24.63 -16.83 -25.57
N LYS A 221 -24.63 -17.35 -24.33
CA LYS A 221 -25.39 -18.54 -23.97
C LYS A 221 -26.90 -18.26 -23.86
N ILE A 222 -27.28 -17.03 -23.49
CA ILE A 222 -28.68 -16.60 -23.40
C ILE A 222 -29.28 -16.34 -24.80
N ILE A 223 -28.47 -15.84 -25.74
CA ILE A 223 -28.89 -15.59 -27.13
C ILE A 223 -29.06 -16.90 -27.93
N GLN A 224 -28.34 -17.97 -27.56
CA GLN A 224 -28.48 -19.29 -28.20
C GLN A 224 -29.59 -20.17 -27.60
N SER A 225 -30.22 -19.75 -26.50
CA SER A 225 -31.29 -20.50 -25.82
C SER A 225 -32.67 -19.82 -25.91
N SER A 226 -32.82 -18.84 -26.79
CA SER A 226 -34.07 -18.15 -27.14
C SER A 226 -34.38 -18.41 -28.61
#